data_AF-A0A0T7GHE0-F1
#
_entry.id   AF-A0A0T7GHE0-F1
#
_cell.length_a   1.000
_cell.length_b   1.000
_cell.length_c   1.000
_cell.angle_alpha   90.00
_cell.angle_beta   90.00
_cell.angle_gamma   90.00
#
_symmetry.space_group_name_H-M   'P 1'
#
loop_
_entity.id
_entity.type
_entity.pdbx_description
1 polymer ?
#
loop_
_entity_poly.entity_id
_entity_poly.type
_entity_poly.pdbx_seq_one_letter_code
_entity_poly.pdbx_strand_id
1 'polypeptide(L)'
;MSASSLDGVEDELNETTALLGIIPGGTDLLARLGGAASFHDAEIVSLTLDRSRASTLVLKVPVGTQQVFARLILKQWIDVNLSGFSHQNVINRLTIRRTEERRIEPWEVGVGMQPGEFELALEPCFGAYGMIRANIERIELLDNYT
;
A
#
# COMPACT_ATOMS: atom_id res chain seq x y z
N MET A 1 -7.98 -1.85 -25.68
CA MET A 1 -6.75 -1.62 -24.89
C MET A 1 -5.68 -1.21 -25.87
N SER A 2 -5.27 0.06 -25.88
CA SER A 2 -4.20 0.57 -26.77
C SER A 2 -2.83 0.25 -26.16
N ALA A 3 -1.78 0.14 -26.98
CA ALA A 3 -0.41 -0.14 -26.51
C ALA A 3 0.05 0.84 -25.40
N SER A 4 -0.33 2.11 -25.50
CA SER A 4 -0.07 3.15 -24.49
C SER A 4 -0.65 2.87 -23.09
N SER A 5 -1.70 2.06 -22.97
CA SER A 5 -2.25 1.68 -21.65
C SER A 5 -1.54 0.51 -20.99
N LEU A 6 -0.79 -0.29 -21.77
CA LEU A 6 0.01 -1.40 -21.24
C LEU A 6 1.35 -0.88 -20.71
N ASP A 7 1.98 0.03 -21.46
CA ASP A 7 3.24 0.66 -21.08
C ASP A 7 3.12 1.38 -19.72
N GLY A 8 2.04 2.13 -19.51
CA GLY A 8 1.80 2.83 -18.23
C GLY A 8 1.60 1.90 -17.03
N VAL A 9 1.01 0.72 -17.23
CA VAL A 9 0.83 -0.27 -16.16
C VAL A 9 2.15 -0.94 -15.78
N GLU A 10 2.99 -1.22 -16.78
CA GLU A 10 4.33 -1.75 -16.55
C GLU A 10 5.21 -0.72 -15.83
N ASP A 11 5.12 0.55 -16.19
CA ASP A 11 5.82 1.64 -15.50
C ASP A 11 5.39 1.78 -14.03
N GLU A 12 4.08 1.75 -13.74
CA GLU A 12 3.56 1.77 -12.36
C GLU A 12 4.03 0.58 -11.53
N LEU A 13 4.07 -0.61 -12.13
CA LEU A 13 4.56 -1.82 -11.49
C LEU A 13 6.07 -1.72 -11.19
N ASN A 14 6.85 -1.22 -12.15
CA ASN A 14 8.29 -1.01 -12.01
C ASN A 14 8.59 0.03 -10.93
N GLU A 15 7.86 1.16 -10.91
CA GLU A 15 7.99 2.18 -9.86
C GLU A 15 7.65 1.59 -8.49
N THR A 16 6.51 0.91 -8.36
CA THR A 16 6.08 0.28 -7.11
C THR A 16 7.12 -0.72 -6.62
N THR A 17 7.67 -1.54 -7.53
CA THR A 17 8.72 -2.52 -7.23
C THR A 17 9.99 -1.82 -6.73
N ALA A 18 10.44 -0.75 -7.41
CA ALA A 18 11.62 0.00 -7.02
C ALA A 18 11.44 0.68 -5.65
N LEU A 19 10.28 1.28 -5.39
CA LEU A 19 9.98 1.93 -4.11
C LEU A 19 9.86 0.93 -2.96
N LEU A 20 9.26 -0.24 -3.18
CA LEU A 20 9.29 -1.31 -2.19
C LEU A 20 10.71 -1.77 -1.88
N GLY A 21 11.57 -1.89 -2.89
CA GLY A 21 12.95 -2.33 -2.71
C GLY A 21 13.81 -1.45 -1.80
N ILE A 22 13.45 -0.17 -1.62
CA ILE A 22 14.17 0.76 -0.73
C ILE A 22 13.57 0.84 0.67
N ILE A 23 12.38 0.29 0.90
CA ILE A 23 11.72 0.27 2.20
C ILE A 23 12.27 -0.91 3.02
N PRO A 24 12.61 -0.73 4.32
CA PRO A 24 13.04 -1.84 5.16
C PRO A 24 12.04 -3.00 5.16
N GLY A 25 12.51 -4.22 4.86
CA GLY A 25 11.70 -5.43 4.70
C GLY A 25 11.01 -5.58 3.34
N GLY A 26 11.07 -4.57 2.46
CA GLY A 26 10.48 -4.62 1.13
C GLY A 26 11.21 -5.55 0.17
N THR A 27 12.54 -5.67 0.27
CA THR A 27 13.30 -6.68 -0.51
C THR A 27 12.86 -8.10 -0.20
N ASP A 28 12.58 -8.40 1.08
CA ASP A 28 12.11 -9.72 1.51
C ASP A 28 10.69 -10.00 0.99
N LEU A 29 9.81 -8.99 1.03
CA LEU A 29 8.49 -9.10 0.40
C LEU A 29 8.61 -9.36 -1.11
N LEU A 30 9.40 -8.57 -1.83
CA LEU A 30 9.60 -8.75 -3.28
C LEU A 30 10.14 -10.14 -3.59
N ALA A 31 11.10 -10.65 -2.81
CA ALA A 31 11.60 -12.01 -2.97
C ALA A 31 10.49 -13.07 -2.81
N ARG A 32 9.55 -12.87 -1.87
CA ARG A 32 8.38 -13.74 -1.71
C ARG A 32 7.38 -13.64 -2.86
N LEU A 33 7.27 -12.49 -3.50
CA LEU A 33 6.39 -12.27 -4.65
C LEU A 33 7.00 -12.69 -5.99
N GLY A 34 8.23 -13.21 -6.00
CA GLY A 34 8.92 -13.61 -7.24
C GLY A 34 9.64 -12.45 -7.95
N GLY A 35 9.91 -11.36 -7.24
CA GLY A 35 10.75 -10.24 -7.69
C GLY A 35 9.99 -9.03 -8.22
N ALA A 36 8.67 -9.12 -8.39
CA ALA A 36 7.82 -8.01 -8.82
C ALA A 36 6.74 -7.72 -7.79
N ALA A 37 6.34 -6.45 -7.68
CA ALA A 37 5.26 -5.99 -6.80
C ALA A 37 3.85 -6.34 -7.33
N SER A 38 3.65 -7.58 -7.78
CA SER A 38 2.33 -8.02 -8.22
C SER A 38 1.43 -8.31 -7.02
N PHE A 39 0.56 -7.35 -6.69
CA PHE A 39 -0.49 -7.49 -5.67
C PHE A 39 -1.85 -7.87 -6.28
N HIS A 40 -1.84 -8.51 -7.45
CA HIS A 40 -3.07 -8.99 -8.07
C HIS A 40 -3.76 -9.99 -7.15
N ASP A 41 -5.07 -9.83 -6.96
CA ASP A 41 -5.90 -10.61 -6.04
C ASP A 41 -5.46 -10.56 -4.57
N ALA A 42 -4.64 -9.59 -4.18
CA ALA A 42 -4.36 -9.36 -2.77
C ALA A 42 -5.63 -8.91 -2.04
N GLU A 43 -5.75 -9.26 -0.76
CA GLU A 43 -6.88 -8.87 0.07
C GLU A 43 -6.43 -7.92 1.19
N ILE A 44 -7.14 -6.81 1.36
CA ILE A 44 -7.01 -5.94 2.53
C ILE A 44 -7.65 -6.66 3.72
N VAL A 45 -6.80 -7.13 4.64
CA VAL A 45 -7.24 -7.87 5.83
C VAL A 45 -7.52 -6.92 6.99
N SER A 46 -6.68 -5.90 7.14
CA SER A 46 -6.93 -4.84 8.11
C SER A 46 -6.28 -3.53 7.74
N LEU A 47 -6.96 -2.46 8.17
CA LEU A 47 -6.41 -1.13 8.27
C LEU A 47 -6.64 -0.66 9.71
N THR A 48 -5.56 -0.42 10.45
CA THR A 48 -5.62 0.12 11.80
C THR A 48 -5.04 1.52 11.79
N LEU A 49 -5.83 2.50 12.24
CA LEU A 49 -5.37 3.86 12.50
C LEU A 49 -5.20 4.04 14.01
N ASP A 50 -3.97 4.17 14.48
CA ASP A 50 -3.66 4.35 15.89
C ASP A 50 -2.86 5.65 16.08
N ARG A 51 -3.36 6.55 16.93
CA ARG A 51 -2.70 7.83 17.23
C ARG A 51 -1.58 7.71 18.26
N SER A 52 -1.58 6.62 19.02
CA SER A 52 -0.65 6.35 20.12
C SER A 52 0.41 5.31 19.78
N ARG A 53 0.17 4.52 18.72
CA ARG A 53 1.07 3.48 18.21
C ARG A 53 1.27 3.65 16.71
N ALA A 54 1.97 2.71 16.10
CA ALA A 54 2.06 2.65 14.66
C ALA A 54 0.74 2.13 14.08
N SER A 55 0.18 2.87 13.14
CA SER A 55 -0.91 2.40 12.30
C SER A 55 -0.39 1.38 11.29
N THR A 56 -1.27 0.52 10.80
CA THR A 56 -0.88 -0.61 9.96
C THR A 56 -1.87 -0.88 8.85
N LEU A 57 -1.37 -1.22 7.67
CA LEU A 57 -2.14 -1.87 6.60
C LEU A 57 -1.63 -3.31 6.46
N VAL A 58 -2.53 -4.29 6.53
CA VAL A 58 -2.18 -5.69 6.33
C VAL A 58 -2.85 -6.23 5.08
N LEU A 59 -2.03 -6.75 4.18
CA LEU A 59 -2.43 -7.37 2.93
C LEU A 59 -2.16 -8.88 2.99
N LYS A 60 -3.11 -9.67 2.53
CA LYS A 60 -2.93 -11.09 2.23
C LYS A 60 -2.71 -11.23 0.73
N VAL A 61 -1.52 -11.62 0.32
CA VAL A 61 -1.12 -11.70 -1.08
C VAL A 61 -1.03 -13.17 -1.50
N PRO A 62 -1.77 -13.61 -2.52
CA PRO A 62 -1.63 -14.96 -3.06
C PRO A 62 -0.29 -15.12 -3.78
N VAL A 63 0.41 -16.22 -3.52
CA VAL A 63 1.68 -16.58 -4.19
C VAL A 63 1.64 -18.06 -4.57
N GLY A 64 1.26 -18.33 -5.82
CA GLY A 64 1.04 -19.71 -6.28
C GLY A 64 -0.07 -20.38 -5.47
N THR A 65 0.26 -21.47 -4.77
CA THR A 65 -0.67 -22.18 -3.87
C THR A 65 -0.55 -21.74 -2.40
N GLN A 66 0.31 -20.76 -2.11
CA GLN A 66 0.54 -20.21 -0.78
C GLN A 66 -0.02 -18.80 -0.68
N GLN A 67 0.01 -18.26 0.54
CA GLN A 67 -0.33 -16.86 0.80
C GLN A 67 0.74 -16.26 1.70
N VAL A 68 0.98 -14.96 1.52
CA VAL A 68 1.90 -14.17 2.33
C VAL A 68 1.11 -13.03 2.95
N PHE A 69 1.29 -12.80 4.24
CA PHE A 69 0.75 -11.62 4.91
C PHE A 69 1.84 -10.55 4.98
N ALA A 70 1.59 -9.42 4.34
CA ALA A 70 2.47 -8.26 4.36
C ALA A 70 1.83 -7.18 5.24
N ARG A 71 2.49 -6.83 6.35
CA ARG A 71 2.11 -5.73 7.23
C ARG A 71 2.98 -4.51 6.94
N LEU A 72 2.36 -3.49 6.37
CA LEU A 72 2.97 -2.18 6.19
C LEU A 72 2.79 -1.40 7.48
N ILE A 73 3.92 -0.99 8.07
CA ILE A 73 3.94 -0.12 9.25
C ILE A 73 3.98 1.32 8.75
N LEU A 74 2.95 2.08 9.09
CA LEU A 74 2.70 3.37 8.47
C LEU A 74 2.83 4.49 9.49
N LYS A 75 3.54 5.56 9.12
CA LYS A 75 3.78 6.75 9.94
C LYS A 75 3.37 8.01 9.20
N GLN A 76 3.28 9.12 9.94
CA GLN A 76 3.01 10.46 9.36
C GLN A 76 1.82 10.41 8.38
N TRP A 77 0.72 9.87 8.87
CA TRP A 77 -0.51 9.71 8.10
C TRP A 77 -1.09 11.06 7.78
N ILE A 78 -1.55 11.18 6.53
CA ILE A 78 -2.16 12.41 6.06
C ILE A 78 -3.62 12.19 5.74
N ASP A 79 -3.87 11.41 4.69
CA ASP A 79 -5.19 11.29 4.09
C ASP A 79 -5.51 9.80 3.92
N VAL A 80 -6.74 9.43 4.24
CA VAL A 80 -7.29 8.11 3.93
C VAL A 80 -8.64 8.34 3.29
N ASN A 81 -8.78 7.90 2.05
CA ASN A 81 -10.07 7.85 1.37
C ASN A 81 -10.30 6.42 0.92
N LEU A 82 -11.08 5.67 1.71
CA LEU A 82 -11.47 4.31 1.40
C LEU A 82 -12.99 4.21 1.31
N SER A 83 -13.44 3.44 0.34
CA SER A 83 -14.86 3.21 0.07
C SER A 83 -15.09 1.75 -0.29
N GLY A 84 -16.36 1.31 -0.26
CA GLY A 84 -16.75 0.02 -0.80
C GLY A 84 -16.42 -1.20 0.06
N PHE A 85 -16.17 -1.04 1.36
CA PHE A 85 -15.90 -2.16 2.27
C PHE A 85 -16.96 -3.27 2.15
N SER A 86 -16.48 -4.50 2.12
CA SER A 86 -17.31 -5.71 2.04
C SER A 86 -16.75 -6.79 2.97
N HIS A 87 -17.44 -7.93 3.04
CA HIS A 87 -16.97 -9.12 3.77
C HIS A 87 -15.67 -9.71 3.18
N GLN A 88 -15.28 -9.27 1.99
CA GLN A 88 -14.03 -9.58 1.31
C GLN A 88 -13.54 -8.32 0.60
N ASN A 89 -12.26 -7.96 0.76
CA ASN A 89 -11.71 -6.70 0.25
C ASN A 89 -10.52 -6.96 -0.67
N VAL A 90 -10.78 -7.60 -1.80
CA VAL A 90 -9.79 -7.93 -2.83
C VAL A 90 -9.48 -6.71 -3.69
N ILE A 91 -8.20 -6.43 -3.87
CA ILE A 91 -7.69 -5.40 -4.76
C ILE A 91 -7.19 -6.03 -6.06
N ASN A 92 -7.38 -5.33 -7.17
CA ASN A 92 -6.81 -5.70 -8.45
C ASN A 92 -5.31 -5.37 -8.50
N ARG A 93 -4.92 -4.27 -7.84
CA ARG A 93 -3.57 -3.73 -7.82
C ARG A 93 -3.34 -2.89 -6.57
N LEU A 94 -2.10 -2.91 -6.09
CA LEU A 94 -1.53 -1.88 -5.23
C LEU A 94 -0.49 -1.11 -6.04
N THR A 95 -0.66 0.20 -6.16
CA THR A 95 0.35 1.10 -6.72
C THR A 95 0.93 1.95 -5.59
N ILE A 96 2.24 2.07 -5.53
CA ILE A 96 2.94 2.97 -4.61
C ILE A 96 3.68 3.99 -5.46
N ARG A 97 3.44 5.27 -5.18
CA ARG A 97 4.11 6.38 -5.84
C ARG A 97 4.60 7.40 -4.83
N ARG A 98 5.65 8.15 -5.18
CA ARG A 98 6.01 9.33 -4.38
C ARG A 98 4.94 10.40 -4.52
N THR A 99 4.59 11.07 -3.43
CA THR A 99 3.62 12.16 -3.50
C THR A 99 4.29 13.40 -4.06
N GLU A 100 3.53 14.17 -4.84
CA GLU A 100 3.89 15.57 -5.07
C GLU A 100 3.74 16.38 -3.78
N GLU A 101 4.54 17.43 -3.62
CA GLU A 101 4.32 18.40 -2.55
C GLU A 101 2.90 18.97 -2.69
N ARG A 102 2.15 18.98 -1.59
CA ARG A 102 0.86 19.67 -1.54
C ARG A 102 0.92 20.83 -0.57
N ARG A 103 0.00 21.77 -0.76
CA ARG A 103 -0.29 22.79 0.23
C ARG A 103 -0.75 22.11 1.52
N ILE A 104 -0.08 22.43 2.63
CA ILE A 104 -0.52 22.08 3.98
C ILE A 104 -1.71 22.99 4.31
N GLU A 105 -2.82 22.38 4.71
CA GLU A 105 -4.03 23.09 5.07
C GLU A 105 -3.90 23.78 6.44
N PRO A 106 -4.56 24.93 6.68
CA PRO A 106 -4.38 25.68 7.92
C PRO A 106 -4.64 24.89 9.21
N TRP A 107 -5.53 23.89 9.18
CA TRP A 107 -5.82 23.02 10.35
C TRP A 107 -4.77 21.92 10.57
N GLU A 108 -3.88 21.68 9.60
CA GLU A 108 -2.73 20.79 9.71
C GLU A 108 -1.50 21.53 10.30
N VAL A 109 -1.51 22.86 10.25
CA VAL A 109 -0.47 23.71 10.83
C VAL A 109 -0.59 23.72 12.36
N GLY A 110 0.46 23.27 13.05
CA GLY A 110 0.56 23.29 14.52
C GLY A 110 0.34 21.94 15.22
N VAL A 111 -0.11 20.90 14.51
CA VAL A 111 -0.16 19.53 15.06
C VAL A 111 1.11 18.71 14.80
N GLY A 112 2.19 19.37 14.33
CA GLY A 112 3.45 18.72 13.97
C GLY A 112 3.34 17.79 12.77
N MET A 113 2.29 17.95 11.95
CA MET A 113 2.07 17.11 10.78
C MET A 113 3.23 17.29 9.79
N GLN A 114 3.73 16.17 9.29
CA GLN A 114 4.67 16.13 8.19
C GLN A 114 4.02 15.33 7.07
N PRO A 115 4.07 15.79 5.82
CA PRO A 115 3.52 15.01 4.75
C PRO A 115 4.19 13.63 4.66
N GLY A 116 3.39 12.56 4.58
CA GLY A 116 3.82 11.27 4.06
C GLY A 116 4.31 11.38 2.61
N GLU A 117 5.39 10.68 2.34
CA GLU A 117 6.14 10.59 1.07
C GLU A 117 5.49 9.65 0.06
N PHE A 118 4.60 8.74 0.50
CA PHE A 118 3.97 7.78 -0.39
C PHE A 118 2.46 7.96 -0.49
N GLU A 119 1.97 7.76 -1.70
CA GLU A 119 0.57 7.51 -1.97
C GLU A 119 0.41 6.03 -2.37
N LEU A 120 -0.46 5.34 -1.65
CA LEU A 120 -0.80 3.94 -1.87
C LEU A 120 -2.20 3.91 -2.49
N ALA A 121 -2.29 3.58 -3.78
CA ALA A 121 -3.56 3.39 -4.48
C ALA A 121 -3.96 1.91 -4.44
N LEU A 122 -5.15 1.65 -3.92
CA LEU A 122 -5.77 0.34 -3.79
C LEU A 122 -6.86 0.24 -4.86
N GLU A 123 -6.51 -0.32 -6.02
CA GLU A 123 -7.45 -0.45 -7.13
C GLU A 123 -8.47 -1.56 -6.87
N PRO A 124 -9.77 -1.33 -7.12
CA PRO A 124 -10.80 -2.29 -6.78
C PRO A 124 -10.72 -3.55 -7.65
N CYS A 125 -10.85 -4.72 -7.01
CA CYS A 125 -11.35 -5.95 -7.65
C CYS A 125 -12.74 -6.30 -7.06
N PHE A 126 -12.82 -6.44 -5.73
CA PHE A 126 -14.06 -6.63 -5.00
C PHE A 126 -13.94 -6.12 -3.55
N GLY A 127 -14.81 -5.19 -3.14
CA GLY A 127 -14.77 -4.63 -1.79
C GLY A 127 -13.94 -3.36 -1.70
N ALA A 128 -13.21 -3.17 -0.58
CA ALA A 128 -12.55 -1.91 -0.25
C ALA A 128 -11.53 -1.46 -1.32
N TYR A 129 -11.59 -0.18 -1.65
CA TYR A 129 -10.69 0.48 -2.59
C TYR A 129 -10.49 1.94 -2.20
N GLY A 130 -9.48 2.58 -2.81
CA GLY A 130 -9.24 4.00 -2.67
C GLY A 130 -7.76 4.31 -2.47
N MET A 131 -7.45 5.28 -1.61
CA MET A 131 -6.11 5.82 -1.47
C MET A 131 -5.74 6.04 0.00
N ILE A 132 -4.48 5.75 0.31
CA ILE A 132 -3.85 6.07 1.59
C ILE A 132 -2.59 6.90 1.32
N ARG A 133 -2.45 8.05 2.00
CA ARG A 133 -1.24 8.86 1.97
C ARG A 133 -0.53 8.80 3.32
N ALA A 134 0.67 8.21 3.34
CA ALA A 134 1.45 7.97 4.54
C ALA A 134 2.93 7.72 4.22
N ASN A 135 3.79 7.73 5.24
CA ASN A 135 5.10 7.11 5.17
C ASN A 135 5.03 5.62 5.46
N ILE A 136 5.78 4.82 4.70
CA ILE A 136 5.96 3.40 4.99
C ILE A 136 7.29 3.28 5.75
N GLU A 137 7.22 3.06 7.06
CA GLU A 137 8.41 2.95 7.91
C GLU A 137 9.16 1.64 7.62
N ARG A 138 8.41 0.54 7.53
CA ARG A 138 8.93 -0.80 7.23
C ARG A 138 7.79 -1.72 6.82
N ILE A 139 8.17 -2.87 6.28
CA ILE A 139 7.29 -3.97 5.90
C ILE A 139 7.68 -5.19 6.71
N GLU A 140 6.69 -5.88 7.27
CA GLU A 140 6.86 -7.11 8.03
C GLU A 140 6.10 -8.25 7.35
N LEU A 141 6.77 -9.37 7.13
CA LEU A 141 6.12 -10.61 6.72
C LEU A 141 5.58 -11.34 7.95
N LEU A 142 4.32 -11.77 7.89
CA LEU A 142 3.69 -12.51 8.97
C LEU A 142 3.48 -13.96 8.55
N ASP A 143 3.79 -14.88 9.46
CA ASP A 143 3.53 -16.31 9.23
C ASP A 143 2.03 -16.60 9.19
N ASN A 144 1.26 -15.92 10.06
CA ASN A 144 -0.19 -16.01 10.16
C ASN A 144 -0.79 -14.63 10.48
N TYR A 145 -2.07 -14.44 10.16
CA TYR A 145 -2.86 -13.31 10.62
C TYR A 145 -3.96 -13.79 11.56
N THR A 146 -3.92 -13.34 12.81
CA THR A 146 -4.91 -13.61 13.88
C THR A 146 -5.42 -12.31 14.45
#